data_AF-A0A413SW35-F1
#
_entry.id   AF-A0A413SW35-F1
#
_cell.length_a   1.000
_cell.length_b   1.000
_cell.length_c   1.000
_cell.angle_alpha   90.00
_cell.angle_beta   90.00
_cell.angle_gamma   90.00
#
_symmetry.space_group_name_H-M   'P 1'
#
loop_
_entity.id
_entity.type
_entity.pdbx_description
1 polymer ?
#
loop_
_entity_poly.entity_id
_entity_poly.type
_entity_poly.pdbx_seq_one_letter_code
_entity_poly.pdbx_strand_id
1 'polypeptide(L)'
;MKEHQAREIIFEEKVKKLLQDSNYINIVEQNIPGRSSSHGINSYGKLNVPTAFIFPLRIIFQYKYYAKNKVELMHVRDFGGIIADISETNYAIQGDMGNICDRYNYTGCYFSATAFSREAQEYAWAHNIFMVSLERIGVMQPILKKIDSFVSGLSENIINNITKQELLEGYEREVDEENIIPEGAIGIINDVYPVMILGKNGWTKPVIEEATKSEINRAYIDSVYRSENQFEANFELNFMECSAEFSVPITVVEKLMNREDNETKNNVIFNIDIPFISDKGIKKFVSLEVFLEGFNRGDYTNKQISFLTLANSYLRYFLKDLIEETIQISRFHF
;
A
#
# COMPACT_ATOMS: atom_id res chain seq x y z
N MET A 1 28.94 -2.77 -11.95
CA MET A 1 28.04 -2.89 -10.78
C MET A 1 28.22 -4.27 -10.13
N LYS A 2 27.63 -4.56 -8.96
CA LYS A 2 27.63 -5.91 -8.37
C LYS A 2 26.33 -6.66 -8.68
N GLU A 3 26.34 -7.97 -8.57
CA GLU A 3 25.21 -8.86 -8.89
C GLU A 3 23.91 -8.49 -8.15
N HIS A 4 23.98 -8.18 -6.84
CA HIS A 4 22.81 -7.74 -6.08
C HIS A 4 22.28 -6.38 -6.56
N GLN A 5 23.16 -5.46 -6.98
CA GLN A 5 22.76 -4.15 -7.51
C GLN A 5 22.04 -4.30 -8.85
N ALA A 6 22.47 -5.26 -9.69
CA ALA A 6 21.78 -5.54 -10.94
C ALA A 6 20.34 -6.03 -10.71
N ARG A 7 20.13 -6.94 -9.74
CA ARG A 7 18.78 -7.37 -9.34
C ARG A 7 17.94 -6.22 -8.79
N GLU A 8 18.52 -5.40 -7.90
CA GLU A 8 17.87 -4.22 -7.33
C GLU A 8 17.40 -3.24 -8.41
N ILE A 9 18.23 -2.98 -9.43
CA ILE A 9 17.91 -2.08 -10.54
C ILE A 9 16.72 -2.59 -11.35
N ILE A 10 16.71 -3.87 -11.74
CA ILE A 10 15.60 -4.43 -12.52
C ILE A 10 14.32 -4.43 -11.68
N PHE A 11 14.43 -4.82 -10.41
CA PHE A 11 13.32 -4.82 -9.47
C PHE A 11 12.71 -3.43 -9.25
N GLU A 12 13.56 -2.41 -9.06
CA GLU A 12 13.15 -1.01 -8.95
C GLU A 12 12.30 -0.59 -10.15
N GLU A 13 12.76 -0.86 -11.38
CA GLU A 13 12.02 -0.45 -12.58
C GLU A 13 10.68 -1.19 -12.72
N LYS A 14 10.62 -2.49 -12.36
CA LYS A 14 9.35 -3.24 -12.36
C LYS A 14 8.35 -2.69 -11.34
N VAL A 15 8.80 -2.38 -10.13
CA VAL A 15 7.92 -1.80 -9.10
C VAL A 15 7.50 -0.38 -9.46
N LYS A 16 8.41 0.46 -9.99
CA LYS A 16 8.08 1.80 -10.47
C LYS A 16 6.98 1.78 -11.53
N LYS A 17 7.08 0.85 -12.50
CA LYS A 17 6.06 0.68 -13.53
C LYS A 17 4.70 0.34 -12.92
N LEU A 18 4.66 -0.59 -11.96
CA LEU A 18 3.41 -0.93 -11.25
C LEU A 18 2.84 0.25 -10.45
N LEU A 19 3.69 1.07 -9.83
CA LEU A 19 3.26 2.28 -9.13
C LEU A 19 2.67 3.32 -10.10
N GLN A 20 3.28 3.51 -11.26
CA GLN A 20 2.77 4.40 -12.30
C GLN A 20 1.44 3.89 -12.88
N ASP A 21 1.38 2.59 -13.20
CA ASP A 21 0.20 1.95 -13.77
C ASP A 21 -1.00 1.95 -12.81
N SER A 22 -0.75 2.02 -11.49
CA SER A 22 -1.82 2.18 -10.48
C SER A 22 -2.61 3.49 -10.64
N ASN A 23 -2.09 4.47 -11.38
CA ASN A 23 -2.66 5.82 -11.55
C ASN A 23 -2.89 6.61 -10.23
N TYR A 24 -2.43 6.09 -9.09
CA TYR A 24 -2.53 6.76 -7.80
C TYR A 24 -1.24 7.54 -7.46
N ILE A 25 -0.10 7.02 -7.88
CA ILE A 25 1.22 7.59 -7.62
C ILE A 25 1.88 7.96 -8.95
N ASN A 26 2.26 9.22 -9.10
CA ASN A 26 3.11 9.66 -10.19
C ASN A 26 4.58 9.66 -9.75
N ILE A 27 5.44 8.96 -10.50
CA ILE A 27 6.88 8.93 -10.25
C ILE A 27 7.54 10.10 -11.00
N VAL A 28 8.26 10.93 -10.25
CA VAL A 28 9.04 12.04 -10.79
C VAL A 28 10.52 11.66 -10.72
N GLU A 29 11.16 11.50 -11.88
CA GLU A 29 12.61 11.24 -12.02
C GLU A 29 13.38 12.55 -11.83
N GLN A 30 13.72 12.84 -10.57
CA GLN A 30 14.51 13.98 -10.15
C GLN A 30 15.28 13.64 -8.89
N ASN A 31 16.57 13.95 -8.87
CA ASN A 31 17.41 13.82 -7.68
C ASN A 31 16.88 14.67 -6.53
N ILE A 32 16.72 14.04 -5.36
CA ILE A 32 16.40 14.73 -4.11
C ILE A 32 17.65 14.70 -3.22
N PRO A 33 18.41 15.81 -3.15
CA PRO A 33 19.50 15.90 -2.18
C PRO A 33 18.93 15.95 -0.76
N GLY A 34 19.64 15.35 0.18
CA GLY A 34 19.45 15.62 1.59
C GLY A 34 20.18 16.88 2.01
N ARG A 35 19.91 17.34 3.23
CA ARG A 35 20.55 18.52 3.81
C ARG A 35 22.05 18.34 3.96
N SER A 36 22.48 17.17 4.42
CA SER A 36 23.89 16.88 4.70
C SER A 36 24.64 16.21 3.55
N SER A 37 23.94 15.43 2.72
CA SER A 37 24.56 14.68 1.62
C SER A 37 23.55 14.27 0.54
N SER A 38 24.05 13.78 -0.60
CA SER A 38 23.22 13.15 -1.62
C SER A 38 23.13 11.65 -1.34
N HIS A 39 21.90 11.12 -1.35
CA HIS A 39 21.60 9.74 -0.98
C HIS A 39 21.36 8.80 -2.17
N GLY A 40 21.62 9.27 -3.40
CA GLY A 40 21.35 8.49 -4.62
C GLY A 40 19.86 8.27 -4.91
N ILE A 41 18.98 9.05 -4.27
CA ILE A 41 17.53 9.01 -4.51
C ILE A 41 17.21 9.90 -5.71
N ASN A 42 17.11 9.24 -6.87
CA ASN A 42 16.92 9.90 -8.16
C ASN A 42 15.46 9.99 -8.60
N SER A 43 14.52 9.52 -7.78
CA SER A 43 13.09 9.60 -8.07
C SER A 43 12.26 9.66 -6.79
N TYR A 44 11.04 10.16 -6.90
CA TYR A 44 10.07 10.18 -5.81
C TYR A 44 8.63 10.11 -6.30
N GLY A 45 7.73 9.64 -5.45
CA GLY A 45 6.30 9.61 -5.71
C GLY A 45 5.60 10.90 -5.33
N LYS A 46 4.64 11.31 -6.15
CA LYS A 46 3.61 12.29 -5.80
C LYS A 46 2.26 11.61 -5.85
N LEU A 47 1.41 11.88 -4.86
CA LEU A 47 0.01 11.45 -4.94
C LEU A 47 -0.69 12.21 -6.06
N ASN A 48 -1.47 11.47 -6.85
CA ASN A 48 -2.34 12.07 -7.85
C ASN A 48 -3.60 12.69 -7.23
N VAL A 49 -3.84 12.47 -5.93
CA VAL A 49 -4.99 13.01 -5.19
C VAL A 49 -4.51 14.13 -4.25
N PRO A 50 -5.13 15.32 -4.28
CA PRO A 50 -4.78 16.40 -3.35
C PRO A 50 -5.18 16.00 -1.92
N THR A 51 -4.34 16.35 -0.97
CA THR A 51 -4.59 16.11 0.46
C THR A 51 -4.80 17.46 1.15
N ALA A 52 -5.96 17.62 1.80
CA ALA A 52 -6.29 18.88 2.47
C ALA A 52 -5.47 19.07 3.76
N PHE A 53 -5.20 20.33 4.13
CA PHE A 53 -4.52 20.73 5.37
C PHE A 53 -3.09 20.18 5.59
N ILE A 54 -2.46 19.63 4.55
CA ILE A 54 -1.05 19.23 4.57
C ILE A 54 -0.32 19.75 3.33
N PHE A 55 0.99 19.96 3.43
CA PHE A 55 1.83 20.22 2.25
C PHE A 55 1.81 19.02 1.29
N PRO A 56 2.03 19.24 -0.02
CA PRO A 56 2.09 18.16 -0.99
C PRO A 56 3.04 17.05 -0.55
N LEU A 57 2.56 15.81 -0.65
CA LEU A 57 3.31 14.64 -0.21
C LEU A 57 4.34 14.23 -1.28
N ARG A 58 5.59 14.03 -0.84
CA ARG A 58 6.65 13.34 -1.60
C ARG A 58 6.94 12.02 -0.92
N ILE A 59 6.67 10.93 -1.63
CA ILE A 59 6.95 9.58 -1.15
C ILE A 59 8.35 9.21 -1.62
N ILE A 60 9.24 8.97 -0.67
CA ILE A 60 10.58 8.48 -0.93
C ILE A 60 10.50 6.95 -0.98
N PHE A 61 11.01 6.37 -2.05
CA PHE A 61 10.99 4.93 -2.25
C PHE A 61 12.38 4.33 -2.08
N GLN A 62 12.47 3.23 -1.34
CA GLN A 62 13.63 2.35 -1.34
C GLN A 62 13.24 0.99 -1.88
N TYR A 63 14.02 0.49 -2.83
CA TYR A 63 13.84 -0.83 -3.41
C TYR A 63 15.01 -1.71 -2.99
N LYS A 64 14.73 -2.90 -2.46
CA LYS A 64 15.77 -3.88 -2.10
C LYS A 64 15.46 -5.29 -2.56
N TYR A 65 16.46 -5.90 -3.18
CA TYR A 65 16.42 -7.26 -3.66
C TYR A 65 17.49 -8.08 -2.95
N TYR A 66 17.13 -8.67 -1.82
CA TYR A 66 17.94 -9.69 -1.17
C TYR A 66 17.51 -11.05 -1.69
N ALA A 67 18.44 -11.88 -2.15
CA ALA A 67 18.07 -13.17 -2.76
C ALA A 67 17.51 -14.21 -1.76
N LYS A 68 17.87 -14.08 -0.47
CA LYS A 68 17.48 -15.05 0.59
C LYS A 68 17.31 -14.43 1.97
N ASN A 69 18.08 -13.39 2.27
CA ASN A 69 18.08 -12.76 3.59
C ASN A 69 16.89 -11.82 3.73
N LYS A 70 16.36 -11.71 4.94
CA LYS A 70 15.33 -10.72 5.25
C LYS A 70 15.93 -9.33 5.32
N VAL A 71 15.09 -8.32 5.15
CA VAL A 71 15.49 -6.93 5.37
C VAL A 71 15.64 -6.72 6.88
N GLU A 72 16.89 -6.59 7.31
CA GLU A 72 17.21 -6.34 8.72
C GLU A 72 17.04 -4.88 9.14
N LEU A 73 16.86 -4.68 10.45
CA LEU A 73 16.65 -3.37 11.10
C LEU A 73 17.64 -2.29 10.64
N MET A 74 18.92 -2.63 10.48
CA MET A 74 19.94 -1.65 10.07
C MET A 74 19.59 -0.97 8.74
N HIS A 75 19.10 -1.74 7.75
CA HIS A 75 18.77 -1.19 6.44
C HIS A 75 17.56 -0.25 6.48
N VAL A 76 16.56 -0.57 7.30
CA VAL A 76 15.36 0.28 7.47
C VAL A 76 15.69 1.52 8.30
N ARG A 77 16.58 1.39 9.30
CA ARG A 77 17.07 2.52 10.08
C ARG A 77 17.88 3.50 9.23
N ASP A 78 18.76 2.99 8.38
CA ASP A 78 19.52 3.81 7.44
C ASP A 78 18.57 4.59 6.52
N PHE A 79 17.53 3.93 6.00
CA PHE A 79 16.49 4.58 5.21
C PHE A 79 15.71 5.64 5.98
N GLY A 80 15.37 5.40 7.25
CA GLY A 80 14.76 6.39 8.12
C GLY A 80 15.64 7.64 8.30
N GLY A 81 16.96 7.45 8.44
CA GLY A 81 17.93 8.54 8.47
C GLY A 81 17.97 9.35 7.18
N ILE A 82 17.92 8.68 6.02
CA ILE A 82 17.87 9.33 4.70
C ILE A 82 16.61 10.18 4.55
N ILE A 83 15.43 9.66 4.92
CA ILE A 83 14.17 10.41 4.85
C ILE A 83 14.23 11.64 5.76
N ALA A 84 14.76 11.49 6.98
CA ALA A 84 14.92 12.60 7.90
C ALA A 84 15.81 13.70 7.29
N ASP A 85 16.99 13.34 6.79
CA ASP A 85 17.93 14.30 6.17
C ASP A 85 17.34 14.99 4.93
N ILE A 86 16.60 14.26 4.10
CA ILE A 86 15.85 14.81 2.95
C ILE A 86 14.80 15.80 3.43
N SER A 87 14.01 15.43 4.44
CA SER A 87 12.93 16.27 4.94
C SER A 87 13.45 17.59 5.51
N GLU A 88 14.67 17.60 6.04
CA GLU A 88 15.30 18.78 6.63
C GLU A 88 15.85 19.79 5.60
N THR A 89 15.97 19.42 4.33
CA THR A 89 16.60 20.25 3.27
C THR A 89 15.89 21.59 3.06
N ASN A 90 14.56 21.62 3.13
CA ASN A 90 13.75 22.77 2.76
C ASN A 90 13.45 23.74 3.92
N TYR A 91 14.02 23.51 5.11
CA TYR A 91 13.84 24.41 6.26
C TYR A 91 14.90 25.51 6.35
N ALA A 92 15.87 25.54 5.42
CA ALA A 92 16.87 26.59 5.36
C ALA A 92 16.29 27.88 4.76
N ILE A 93 15.86 28.80 5.64
CA ILE A 93 15.65 30.20 5.28
C ILE A 93 17.02 30.79 4.95
N GLN A 94 17.38 30.86 3.66
CA GLN A 94 18.52 31.65 3.21
C GLN A 94 18.05 32.82 2.35
N GLY A 95 18.05 33.98 3.00
CA GLY A 95 18.25 35.33 2.48
C GLY A 95 18.15 35.52 0.97
N ASP A 96 16.93 35.68 0.48
CA ASP A 96 16.52 36.76 -0.41
C ASP A 96 14.98 36.73 -0.45
N MET A 97 14.32 37.89 -0.38
CA MET A 97 12.87 38.06 -0.28
C MET A 97 12.07 37.61 -1.54
N GLY A 98 12.51 36.54 -2.22
CA GLY A 98 11.91 36.05 -3.47
C GLY A 98 11.74 34.54 -3.59
N ASN A 99 12.40 33.70 -2.78
CA ASN A 99 12.24 32.24 -2.83
C ASN A 99 11.60 31.71 -1.55
N ILE A 100 10.26 31.69 -1.52
CA ILE A 100 9.55 30.83 -0.56
C ILE A 100 9.91 29.39 -0.94
N CYS A 101 10.69 28.71 -0.10
CA CYS A 101 11.05 27.32 -0.36
C CYS A 101 9.77 26.47 -0.44
N ASP A 102 9.63 25.71 -1.53
CA ASP A 102 8.53 24.77 -1.67
C ASP A 102 8.51 23.81 -0.47
N ARG A 103 7.42 23.84 0.29
CA ARG A 103 7.23 22.94 1.41
C ARG A 103 6.57 21.65 0.95
N TYR A 104 7.11 20.54 1.41
CA TYR A 104 6.60 19.20 1.14
C TYR A 104 6.57 18.41 2.44
N ASN A 105 5.62 17.48 2.53
CA ASN A 105 5.69 16.41 3.52
C ASN A 105 6.41 15.22 2.91
N TYR A 106 7.27 14.57 3.69
CA TYR A 106 8.02 13.41 3.25
C TYR A 106 7.56 12.17 4.03
N THR A 107 7.39 11.08 3.31
CA THR A 107 7.15 9.76 3.90
C THR A 107 7.97 8.71 3.15
N GLY A 108 8.25 7.59 3.80
CA GLY A 108 9.02 6.50 3.24
C GLY A 108 8.14 5.31 2.87
N CYS A 109 8.43 4.69 1.74
CA CYS A 109 7.94 3.36 1.42
C CYS A 109 9.09 2.46 0.99
N TYR A 110 9.20 1.31 1.65
CA TYR A 110 10.28 0.34 1.49
C TYR A 110 9.74 -0.90 0.79
N PHE A 111 10.12 -1.09 -0.46
CA PHE A 111 9.80 -2.28 -1.24
C PHE A 111 10.90 -3.32 -1.11
N SER A 112 10.53 -4.58 -0.90
CA SER A 112 11.48 -5.67 -0.92
C SER A 112 10.97 -6.92 -1.62
N ALA A 113 11.87 -7.63 -2.29
CA ALA A 113 11.62 -8.97 -2.82
C ALA A 113 11.52 -10.04 -1.70
N THR A 114 11.94 -9.70 -0.48
CA THR A 114 11.93 -10.56 0.72
C THR A 114 11.20 -9.89 1.88
N ALA A 115 10.74 -10.68 2.85
CA ALA A 115 10.12 -10.17 4.06
C ALA A 115 11.10 -9.36 4.95
N PHE A 116 10.54 -8.66 5.92
CA PHE A 116 11.23 -7.78 6.87
C PHE A 116 11.35 -8.47 8.24
N SER A 117 12.47 -8.32 8.94
CA SER A 117 12.58 -8.82 10.32
C SER A 117 11.66 -8.03 11.26
N ARG A 118 11.24 -8.66 12.36
CA ARG A 118 10.22 -8.08 13.26
C ARG A 118 10.68 -6.74 13.85
N GLU A 119 11.95 -6.63 14.19
CA GLU A 119 12.57 -5.40 14.68
C GLU A 119 12.53 -4.29 13.64
N ALA A 120 12.76 -4.63 12.37
CA ALA A 120 12.63 -3.68 11.25
C ALA A 120 11.18 -3.19 11.10
N GLN A 121 10.21 -4.09 11.27
CA GLN A 121 8.79 -3.75 11.19
C GLN A 121 8.34 -2.81 12.31
N GLU A 122 8.79 -3.05 13.54
CA GLU A 122 8.52 -2.18 14.69
C GLU A 122 9.07 -0.77 14.47
N TYR A 123 10.32 -0.68 14.02
CA TYR A 123 10.96 0.59 13.72
C TYR A 123 10.22 1.35 12.61
N ALA A 124 9.92 0.67 11.49
CA ALA A 124 9.22 1.28 10.37
C ALA A 124 7.85 1.85 10.77
N TRP A 125 7.07 1.09 11.56
CA TRP A 125 5.80 1.59 12.10
C TRP A 125 5.98 2.86 12.95
N ALA A 126 6.96 2.87 13.87
CA ALA A 126 7.20 4.00 14.75
C ALA A 126 7.64 5.28 14.00
N HIS A 127 8.23 5.12 12.82
CA HIS A 127 8.79 6.21 12.01
C HIS A 127 7.96 6.56 10.76
N ASN A 128 6.72 6.06 10.64
CA ASN A 128 5.85 6.26 9.47
C ASN A 128 6.51 5.86 8.14
N ILE A 129 7.21 4.73 8.16
CA ILE A 129 7.78 4.08 6.98
C ILE A 129 6.88 2.89 6.63
N PHE A 130 6.32 2.91 5.43
CA PHE A 130 5.50 1.81 4.92
C PHE A 130 6.38 0.73 4.33
N MET A 131 5.99 -0.53 4.45
CA MET A 131 6.74 -1.67 3.94
C MET A 131 5.86 -2.50 3.03
N VAL A 132 6.41 -2.89 1.88
CA VAL A 132 5.75 -3.78 0.93
C VAL A 132 6.71 -4.91 0.60
N SER A 133 6.36 -6.12 1.04
CA SER A 133 7.05 -7.35 0.69
C SER A 133 6.37 -8.01 -0.50
N LEU A 134 7.17 -8.39 -1.51
CA LEU A 134 6.70 -9.11 -2.68
C LEU A 134 7.04 -10.61 -2.63
N GLU A 135 7.59 -11.09 -1.50
CA GLU A 135 8.07 -12.47 -1.34
C GLU A 135 6.96 -13.52 -1.47
N ARG A 136 5.75 -13.21 -1.00
CA ARG A 136 4.62 -14.16 -0.96
C ARG A 136 3.50 -13.82 -1.93
N ILE A 137 3.71 -12.82 -2.79
CA ILE A 137 2.77 -12.42 -3.83
C ILE A 137 2.92 -13.35 -5.03
N GLY A 138 1.92 -14.20 -5.28
CA GLY A 138 1.93 -15.25 -6.30
C GLY A 138 2.25 -14.74 -7.69
N VAL A 139 1.61 -13.64 -8.12
CA VAL A 139 1.83 -13.04 -9.45
C VAL A 139 3.22 -12.41 -9.62
N MET A 140 3.92 -12.06 -8.53
CA MET A 140 5.29 -11.54 -8.58
C MET A 140 6.34 -12.64 -8.58
N GLN A 141 6.06 -13.83 -8.07
CA GLN A 141 7.04 -14.91 -7.98
C GLN A 141 7.71 -15.28 -9.30
N PRO A 142 7.00 -15.38 -10.45
CA PRO A 142 7.64 -15.64 -11.73
C PRO A 142 8.58 -14.52 -12.16
N ILE A 143 8.25 -13.25 -11.86
CA ILE A 143 9.08 -12.08 -12.20
C ILE A 143 10.37 -12.12 -11.38
N LEU A 144 10.27 -12.33 -10.06
CA LEU A 144 11.44 -12.45 -9.18
C LEU A 144 12.37 -13.58 -9.66
N LYS A 145 11.81 -14.76 -9.98
CA LYS A 145 12.60 -15.89 -10.52
C LYS A 145 13.28 -15.58 -11.85
N LYS A 146 12.62 -14.81 -12.73
CA LYS A 146 13.19 -14.37 -14.01
C LYS A 146 14.33 -13.36 -13.80
N ILE A 147 14.16 -12.41 -12.87
CA ILE A 147 15.24 -11.49 -12.44
C ILE A 147 16.45 -12.30 -11.96
N ASP A 148 16.23 -13.27 -11.07
CA ASP A 148 17.30 -14.12 -10.57
C ASP A 148 17.99 -14.91 -11.68
N SER A 149 17.22 -15.54 -12.57
CA SER A 149 17.74 -16.37 -13.66
C SER A 149 18.54 -15.53 -14.67
N PHE A 150 18.05 -14.36 -15.04
CA PHE A 150 18.73 -13.44 -15.94
C PHE A 150 20.06 -12.97 -15.35
N VAL A 151 20.03 -12.43 -14.12
CA VAL A 151 21.25 -11.87 -13.50
C VAL A 151 22.28 -12.97 -13.21
N SER A 152 21.85 -14.16 -12.78
CA SER A 152 22.75 -15.30 -12.60
C SER A 152 23.32 -15.86 -13.90
N GLY A 153 22.68 -15.59 -15.05
CA GLY A 153 23.20 -15.93 -16.38
C GLY A 153 24.29 -14.98 -16.89
N LEU A 154 24.41 -13.78 -16.31
CA LEU A 154 25.43 -12.81 -16.71
C LEU A 154 26.79 -13.15 -16.08
N SER A 155 27.85 -13.10 -16.89
CA SER A 155 29.22 -13.24 -16.36
C SER A 155 29.63 -12.05 -15.50
N GLU A 156 30.50 -12.27 -14.51
CA GLU A 156 30.99 -11.22 -13.61
C GLU A 156 31.63 -10.04 -14.37
N ASN A 157 32.32 -10.31 -15.49
CA ASN A 157 32.90 -9.28 -16.34
C ASN A 157 31.84 -8.40 -17.01
N ILE A 158 30.71 -8.98 -17.43
CA ILE A 158 29.58 -8.22 -17.98
C ILE A 158 28.97 -7.36 -16.87
N ILE A 159 28.63 -7.95 -15.72
CA ILE A 159 28.00 -7.25 -14.59
C ILE A 159 28.86 -6.07 -14.09
N ASN A 160 30.18 -6.22 -14.08
CA ASN A 160 31.07 -5.16 -13.61
C ASN A 160 31.08 -3.93 -14.53
N ASN A 161 30.88 -4.12 -15.85
CA ASN A 161 31.02 -3.07 -16.86
C ASN A 161 29.70 -2.58 -17.47
N ILE A 162 28.60 -3.32 -17.30
CA ILE A 162 27.28 -2.97 -17.86
C ILE A 162 26.72 -1.70 -17.21
N THR A 163 26.11 -0.84 -18.02
CA THR A 163 25.37 0.34 -17.54
C THR A 163 23.96 -0.03 -17.07
N LYS A 164 23.30 0.85 -16.31
CA LYS A 164 21.89 0.67 -15.90
C LYS A 164 20.98 0.47 -17.12
N GLN A 165 21.18 1.27 -18.17
CA GLN A 165 20.36 1.21 -19.37
C GLN A 165 20.54 -0.11 -20.13
N GLU A 166 21.78 -0.53 -20.38
CA GLU A 166 22.06 -1.80 -21.07
C GLU A 166 21.52 -3.02 -20.32
N LEU A 167 21.57 -3.00 -18.98
CA LEU A 167 21.01 -4.07 -18.15
C LEU A 167 19.49 -4.20 -18.35
N LEU A 168 18.78 -3.06 -18.32
CA LEU A 168 17.32 -3.04 -18.49
C LEU A 168 16.92 -3.43 -19.91
N GLU A 169 17.60 -2.90 -20.93
CA GLU A 169 17.35 -3.27 -22.33
C GLU A 169 17.66 -4.75 -22.62
N GLY A 170 18.70 -5.30 -21.97
CA GLY A 170 19.02 -6.72 -22.04
C GLY A 170 17.94 -7.58 -21.40
N TYR A 171 17.46 -7.19 -20.22
CA TYR A 171 16.37 -7.89 -19.53
C TYR A 171 15.10 -7.94 -20.37
N GLU A 172 14.63 -6.79 -20.87
CA GLU A 172 13.41 -6.70 -21.68
C GLU A 172 13.51 -7.49 -23.00
N ARG A 173 14.72 -7.68 -23.52
CA ARG A 173 14.95 -8.44 -24.77
C ARG A 173 14.98 -9.95 -24.55
N GLU A 174 15.60 -10.40 -23.45
CA GLU A 174 15.84 -11.82 -23.19
C GLU A 174 14.72 -12.46 -22.37
N VAL A 175 13.97 -11.68 -21.62
CA VAL A 175 12.92 -12.15 -20.72
C VAL A 175 11.56 -11.84 -21.30
N ASP A 176 10.94 -12.85 -21.93
CA ASP A 176 9.55 -12.77 -22.36
C ASP A 176 8.61 -12.72 -21.15
N GLU A 177 7.98 -11.58 -20.92
CA GLU A 177 6.96 -11.36 -19.88
C GLU A 177 5.54 -11.19 -20.42
N GLU A 178 5.27 -11.48 -21.70
CA GLU A 178 3.95 -11.21 -22.32
C GLU A 178 2.78 -11.86 -21.56
N ASN A 179 3.03 -13.02 -20.94
CA ASN A 179 2.04 -13.76 -20.16
C ASN A 179 2.05 -13.44 -18.65
N ILE A 180 2.92 -12.54 -18.18
CA ILE A 180 3.16 -12.24 -16.76
C ILE A 180 3.20 -10.72 -16.54
N ILE A 181 2.15 -10.03 -16.95
CA ILE A 181 1.98 -8.60 -16.66
C ILE A 181 1.01 -8.51 -15.46
N PRO A 182 1.51 -8.37 -14.22
CA PRO A 182 0.64 -8.08 -13.09
C PRO A 182 0.08 -6.67 -13.22
N GLU A 183 -1.13 -6.49 -12.72
CA GLU A 183 -1.73 -5.18 -12.54
C GLU A 183 -1.66 -4.85 -11.04
N GLY A 184 -1.16 -3.65 -10.72
CA GLY A 184 -1.02 -3.15 -9.35
C GLY A 184 -2.03 -2.06 -9.02
N ALA A 185 -2.64 -2.17 -7.85
CA ALA A 185 -3.43 -1.10 -7.23
C ALA A 185 -2.84 -0.75 -5.86
N ILE A 186 -3.01 0.51 -5.45
CA ILE A 186 -2.73 0.91 -4.07
C ILE A 186 -4.04 0.85 -3.31
N GLY A 187 -4.07 0.11 -2.20
CA GLY A 187 -5.19 0.07 -1.27
C GLY A 187 -4.82 0.71 0.06
N ILE A 188 -5.82 1.14 0.83
CA ILE A 188 -5.64 1.65 2.19
C ILE A 188 -6.47 0.80 3.14
N ILE A 189 -5.80 0.07 4.01
CA ILE A 189 -6.44 -0.79 5.01
C ILE A 189 -6.96 0.05 6.17
N ASN A 190 -8.27 -0.02 6.42
CA ASN A 190 -8.97 0.67 7.51
C ASN A 190 -8.60 2.16 7.61
N ASP A 191 -8.45 2.86 6.47
CA ASP A 191 -8.01 4.27 6.39
C ASP A 191 -6.62 4.56 6.98
N VAL A 192 -5.81 3.52 7.23
CA VAL A 192 -4.59 3.64 8.06
C VAL A 192 -3.34 3.20 7.33
N TYR A 193 -3.33 1.98 6.78
CA TYR A 193 -2.09 1.40 6.26
C TYR A 193 -2.16 1.17 4.75
N PRO A 194 -1.32 1.82 3.94
CA PRO A 194 -1.28 1.60 2.52
C PRO A 194 -0.68 0.22 2.20
N VAL A 195 -1.26 -0.46 1.22
CA VAL A 195 -0.80 -1.73 0.70
C VAL A 195 -0.74 -1.70 -0.81
N MET A 196 0.13 -2.52 -1.38
CA MET A 196 0.16 -2.77 -2.82
C MET A 196 -0.58 -4.09 -3.08
N ILE A 197 -1.65 -4.01 -3.87
CA ILE A 197 -2.49 -5.15 -4.25
C ILE A 197 -2.16 -5.52 -5.68
N LEU A 198 -1.84 -6.79 -5.90
CA LEU A 198 -1.30 -7.28 -7.15
C LEU A 198 -2.11 -8.48 -7.63
N GLY A 199 -2.63 -8.40 -8.84
CA GLY A 199 -3.36 -9.49 -9.48
C GLY A 199 -2.97 -9.63 -10.94
N LYS A 200 -3.61 -10.54 -11.66
CA LYS A 200 -3.44 -10.66 -13.12
C LYS A 200 -3.98 -9.41 -13.82
N ASN A 201 -3.42 -9.07 -14.97
CA ASN A 201 -3.90 -7.95 -15.77
C ASN A 201 -5.43 -7.99 -15.96
N GLY A 202 -6.11 -6.91 -15.56
CA GLY A 202 -7.55 -6.74 -15.64
C GLY A 202 -8.31 -7.04 -14.35
N TRP A 203 -7.65 -7.46 -13.26
CA TRP A 203 -8.35 -7.85 -12.02
C TRP A 203 -9.12 -6.69 -11.38
N THR A 204 -8.70 -5.43 -11.58
CA THR A 204 -9.36 -4.26 -11.00
C THR A 204 -10.68 -3.93 -11.69
N LYS A 205 -10.83 -4.29 -12.98
CA LYS A 205 -12.00 -3.95 -13.81
C LYS A 205 -13.31 -4.46 -13.22
N PRO A 206 -13.49 -5.77 -12.95
CA PRO A 206 -14.76 -6.27 -12.43
C PRO A 206 -15.06 -5.68 -11.03
N VAL A 207 -14.03 -5.40 -10.23
CA VAL A 207 -14.17 -4.76 -8.91
C VAL A 207 -14.72 -3.34 -9.05
N ILE A 208 -14.13 -2.53 -9.94
CA ILE A 208 -14.58 -1.15 -10.20
C ILE A 208 -15.97 -1.12 -10.82
N GLU A 209 -16.27 -2.04 -11.74
CA GLU A 209 -17.60 -2.17 -12.38
C GLU A 209 -18.70 -2.53 -11.38
N GLU A 210 -18.44 -3.44 -10.43
CA GLU A 210 -19.41 -3.75 -9.37
C GLU A 210 -19.58 -2.57 -8.42
N ALA A 211 -18.46 -1.96 -8.00
CA ALA A 211 -18.50 -0.81 -7.10
C ALA A 211 -19.30 0.36 -7.70
N THR A 212 -19.09 0.66 -8.98
CA THR A 212 -19.81 1.77 -9.64
C THR A 212 -21.30 1.53 -9.84
N LYS A 213 -21.78 0.28 -9.74
CA LYS A 213 -23.22 -0.05 -9.70
C LYS A 213 -23.83 0.15 -8.29
N SER A 214 -22.99 0.14 -7.25
CA SER A 214 -23.41 0.38 -5.87
C SER A 214 -23.57 1.87 -5.59
N GLU A 215 -24.63 2.25 -4.86
CA GLU A 215 -24.87 3.65 -4.47
C GLU A 215 -23.73 4.25 -3.63
N ILE A 216 -22.97 3.40 -2.95
CA ILE A 216 -21.89 3.76 -2.03
C ILE A 216 -20.49 3.42 -2.55
N ASN A 217 -20.34 3.07 -3.84
CA ASN A 217 -19.06 2.64 -4.45
C ASN A 217 -18.38 1.46 -3.72
N ARG A 218 -19.17 0.47 -3.29
CA ARG A 218 -18.69 -0.70 -2.56
C ARG A 218 -18.71 -1.95 -3.43
N ALA A 219 -17.63 -2.72 -3.37
CA ALA A 219 -17.57 -4.07 -3.92
C ALA A 219 -17.31 -5.10 -2.81
N TYR A 220 -17.94 -6.26 -2.92
CA TYR A 220 -17.86 -7.32 -1.93
C TYR A 220 -16.93 -8.42 -2.43
N ILE A 221 -15.89 -8.72 -1.66
CA ILE A 221 -15.00 -9.83 -1.97
C ILE A 221 -15.76 -11.15 -1.71
N ASP A 222 -15.73 -12.07 -2.68
CA ASP A 222 -16.50 -13.31 -2.61
C ASP A 222 -15.91 -14.28 -1.58
N SER A 223 -14.58 -14.36 -1.52
CA SER A 223 -13.86 -15.10 -0.49
C SER A 223 -12.44 -14.56 -0.30
N VAL A 224 -11.90 -14.76 0.90
CA VAL A 224 -10.55 -14.32 1.28
C VAL A 224 -9.80 -15.53 1.83
N TYR A 225 -8.61 -15.78 1.31
CA TYR A 225 -7.69 -16.75 1.87
C TYR A 225 -6.54 -16.01 2.58
N ARG A 226 -6.35 -16.30 3.88
CA ARG A 226 -5.27 -15.73 4.67
C ARG A 226 -4.24 -16.83 4.95
N SER A 227 -2.97 -16.52 4.68
CA SER A 227 -1.87 -17.38 5.11
C SER A 227 -0.77 -16.54 5.73
N GLU A 228 -0.27 -16.95 6.88
CA GLU A 228 0.70 -16.19 7.65
C GLU A 228 1.94 -17.01 7.98
N ASN A 229 3.07 -16.31 8.12
CA ASN A 229 4.27 -16.83 8.73
C ASN A 229 4.69 -15.88 9.87
N GLN A 230 5.87 -16.11 10.45
CA GLN A 230 6.38 -15.29 11.56
C GLN A 230 6.72 -13.83 11.19
N PHE A 231 6.62 -13.43 9.91
CA PHE A 231 7.02 -12.11 9.42
C PHE A 231 5.89 -11.36 8.73
N GLU A 232 5.02 -12.04 7.99
CA GLU A 232 3.99 -11.41 7.17
C GLU A 232 2.75 -12.29 7.00
N ALA A 233 1.59 -11.62 6.91
CA ALA A 233 0.34 -12.21 6.49
C ALA A 233 0.11 -11.89 5.00
N ASN A 234 -0.17 -12.92 4.21
CA ASN A 234 -0.59 -12.79 2.82
C ASN A 234 -2.10 -12.98 2.74
N PHE A 235 -2.75 -12.12 1.97
CA PHE A 235 -4.19 -12.15 1.73
C PHE A 235 -4.43 -12.30 0.24
N GLU A 236 -5.15 -13.35 -0.13
CA GLU A 236 -5.66 -13.56 -1.48
C GLU A 236 -7.15 -13.22 -1.48
N LEU A 237 -7.50 -12.19 -2.25
CA LEU A 237 -8.85 -11.70 -2.46
C LEU A 237 -9.40 -12.32 -3.73
N ASN A 238 -10.49 -13.07 -3.63
CA ASN A 238 -11.19 -13.65 -4.77
C ASN A 238 -12.46 -12.86 -5.06
N PHE A 239 -12.60 -12.41 -6.31
CA PHE A 239 -13.74 -11.65 -6.79
C PHE A 239 -14.12 -12.11 -8.19
N MET A 240 -15.30 -12.73 -8.32
CA MET A 240 -15.80 -13.37 -9.53
C MET A 240 -14.77 -14.38 -10.07
N GLU A 241 -14.23 -14.15 -11.27
CA GLU A 241 -13.20 -14.99 -11.90
C GLU A 241 -11.79 -14.41 -11.73
N CYS A 242 -11.64 -13.34 -10.94
CA CYS A 242 -10.38 -12.66 -10.71
C CYS A 242 -9.89 -12.88 -9.27
N SER A 243 -8.58 -12.87 -9.11
CA SER A 243 -7.94 -12.87 -7.81
C SER A 243 -6.84 -11.81 -7.75
N ALA A 244 -6.62 -11.29 -6.55
CA ALA A 244 -5.56 -10.34 -6.26
C ALA A 244 -4.99 -10.59 -4.88
N GLU A 245 -3.72 -10.30 -4.70
CA GLU A 245 -2.97 -10.60 -3.49
C GLU A 245 -2.29 -9.36 -2.94
N PHE A 246 -2.18 -9.29 -1.62
CA PHE A 246 -1.30 -8.35 -0.96
C PHE A 246 -0.75 -8.94 0.33
N SER A 247 0.38 -8.40 0.79
CA SER A 247 1.02 -8.80 2.02
C SER A 247 1.02 -7.64 3.02
N VAL A 248 0.94 -7.98 4.30
CA VAL A 248 1.05 -7.04 5.40
C VAL A 248 2.05 -7.59 6.43
N PRO A 249 3.03 -6.80 6.88
CA PRO A 249 3.93 -7.22 7.95
C PRO A 249 3.15 -7.63 9.21
N ILE A 250 3.56 -8.72 9.88
CA ILE A 250 2.77 -9.31 10.98
C ILE A 250 2.57 -8.34 12.15
N THR A 251 3.59 -7.55 12.48
CA THR A 251 3.50 -6.48 13.50
C THR A 251 2.46 -5.44 13.12
N VAL A 252 2.30 -5.13 11.82
CA VAL A 252 1.31 -4.17 11.35
C VAL A 252 -0.10 -4.77 11.46
N VAL A 253 -0.29 -6.04 11.12
CA VAL A 253 -1.58 -6.74 11.33
C VAL A 253 -1.97 -6.72 12.81
N GLU A 254 -1.06 -7.09 13.71
CA GLU A 254 -1.28 -7.05 15.16
C GLU A 254 -1.74 -5.65 15.61
N LYS A 255 -1.09 -4.60 15.12
CA LYS A 255 -1.43 -3.20 15.46
C LYS A 255 -2.78 -2.79 14.89
N LEU A 256 -3.06 -3.10 13.63
CA LEU A 256 -4.35 -2.80 12.98
C LEU A 256 -5.53 -3.47 13.69
N MET A 257 -5.36 -4.72 14.13
CA MET A 257 -6.40 -5.45 14.86
C MET A 257 -6.67 -4.88 16.26
N ASN A 258 -5.63 -4.37 16.93
CA ASN A 258 -5.72 -3.83 18.29
C ASN A 258 -6.16 -2.37 18.37
N ARG A 259 -6.44 -1.72 17.23
CA ARG A 259 -6.88 -0.32 17.22
C ARG A 259 -8.25 -0.15 17.90
N GLU A 260 -8.36 0.89 18.73
CA GLU A 260 -9.62 1.21 19.43
C GLU A 260 -10.73 1.59 18.45
N ASP A 261 -10.38 2.38 17.43
CA ASP A 261 -11.26 2.85 16.35
C ASP A 261 -11.49 1.83 15.23
N ASN A 262 -11.01 0.60 15.39
CA ASN A 262 -11.31 -0.45 14.43
C ASN A 262 -12.79 -0.87 14.56
N GLU A 263 -13.64 -0.39 13.66
CA GLU A 263 -15.06 -0.71 13.61
C GLU A 263 -15.33 -2.14 13.10
N THR A 264 -14.34 -2.85 12.56
CA THR A 264 -14.51 -4.15 11.89
C THR A 264 -14.65 -5.38 12.82
N LYS A 265 -14.67 -5.15 14.14
CA LYS A 265 -14.47 -6.12 15.25
C LYS A 265 -15.28 -7.42 15.26
N ASN A 266 -16.39 -7.54 14.51
CA ASN A 266 -17.30 -8.68 14.67
C ASN A 266 -17.22 -9.75 13.57
N ASN A 267 -16.98 -9.40 12.30
CA ASN A 267 -16.93 -10.38 11.18
C ASN A 267 -16.05 -9.94 9.98
N VAL A 268 -15.45 -8.75 10.04
CA VAL A 268 -14.67 -8.14 8.96
C VAL A 268 -13.22 -8.06 9.43
N ILE A 269 -12.28 -8.60 8.66
CA ILE A 269 -10.86 -8.51 8.98
C ILE A 269 -10.42 -7.05 8.84
N PHE A 270 -10.75 -6.42 7.71
CA PHE A 270 -10.54 -5.00 7.44
C PHE A 270 -11.37 -4.54 6.23
N ASN A 271 -11.46 -3.22 6.05
CA ASN A 271 -11.88 -2.59 4.81
C ASN A 271 -10.64 -2.14 4.02
N ILE A 272 -10.69 -2.18 2.70
CA ILE A 272 -9.64 -1.67 1.83
C ILE A 272 -10.24 -0.66 0.87
N ASP A 273 -9.77 0.58 0.94
CA ASP A 273 -10.16 1.62 -0.02
C ASP A 273 -9.12 1.72 -1.13
N ILE A 274 -9.57 1.50 -2.37
CA ILE A 274 -8.77 1.60 -3.59
C ILE A 274 -9.13 2.90 -4.30
N PRO A 275 -8.25 3.93 -4.28
CA PRO A 275 -8.40 5.10 -5.12
C PRO A 275 -8.28 4.74 -6.61
N PHE A 276 -9.17 5.29 -7.43
CA PHE A 276 -9.09 5.18 -8.88
C PHE A 276 -9.56 6.47 -9.57
N ILE A 277 -9.19 6.60 -10.84
CA ILE A 277 -9.63 7.70 -11.71
C ILE A 277 -10.62 7.12 -12.71
N SER A 278 -11.86 7.60 -12.68
CA SER A 278 -12.88 7.20 -13.66
C SER A 278 -12.59 7.74 -15.07
N ASP A 279 -13.26 7.21 -16.08
CA ASP A 279 -13.14 7.62 -17.49
C ASP A 279 -13.35 9.13 -17.73
N LYS A 280 -14.07 9.80 -16.82
CA LYS A 280 -14.33 11.25 -16.85
C LYS A 280 -13.23 12.08 -16.16
N GLY A 281 -12.14 11.45 -15.73
CA GLY A 281 -11.08 12.08 -14.93
C GLY A 281 -11.46 12.37 -13.48
N ILE A 282 -12.61 11.88 -13.01
CA ILE A 282 -13.07 12.08 -11.63
C ILE A 282 -12.40 11.04 -10.73
N LYS A 283 -11.75 11.51 -9.67
CA LYS A 283 -11.13 10.70 -8.63
C LYS A 283 -12.21 10.12 -7.71
N LYS A 284 -12.20 8.81 -7.53
CA LYS A 284 -13.16 8.06 -6.72
C LYS A 284 -12.42 7.02 -5.87
N PHE A 285 -13.13 6.43 -4.92
CA PHE A 285 -12.66 5.28 -4.16
C PHE A 285 -13.63 4.12 -4.37
N VAL A 286 -13.07 2.90 -4.45
CA VAL A 286 -13.84 1.67 -4.25
C VAL A 286 -13.52 1.16 -2.86
N SER A 287 -14.55 0.86 -2.08
CA SER A 287 -14.38 0.23 -0.77
C SER A 287 -14.60 -1.28 -0.88
N LEU A 288 -13.61 -2.06 -0.44
CA LEU A 288 -13.65 -3.52 -0.36
C LEU A 288 -13.83 -3.96 1.08
N GLU A 289 -14.93 -4.63 1.40
CA GLU A 289 -15.09 -5.27 2.71
C GLU A 289 -14.46 -6.67 2.68
N VAL A 290 -13.46 -6.91 3.52
CA VAL A 290 -12.72 -8.18 3.60
C VAL A 290 -13.15 -8.94 4.86
N PHE A 291 -13.84 -10.06 4.66
CA PHE A 291 -14.42 -10.87 5.74
C PHE A 291 -13.49 -11.97 6.25
N LEU A 292 -13.81 -12.51 7.42
CA LEU A 292 -13.13 -13.69 7.98
C LEU A 292 -13.20 -14.88 7.00
N GLU A 293 -12.16 -15.72 7.01
CA GLU A 293 -12.12 -16.94 6.20
C GLU A 293 -13.33 -17.84 6.50
N GLY A 294 -14.00 -18.31 5.45
CA GLY A 294 -15.22 -19.14 5.54
C GLY A 294 -16.56 -18.37 5.48
N PHE A 295 -16.55 -17.04 5.39
CA PHE A 295 -17.75 -16.26 5.07
C PHE A 295 -17.99 -16.23 3.56
N ASN A 296 -19.18 -16.62 3.10
CA ASN A 296 -19.58 -16.53 1.69
C ASN A 296 -20.52 -15.34 1.44
N ARG A 297 -20.51 -14.79 0.22
CA ARG A 297 -21.43 -13.71 -0.21
C ARG A 297 -22.92 -13.99 0.07
N GLY A 298 -23.35 -15.25 0.04
CA GLY A 298 -24.74 -15.64 0.37
C GLY A 298 -25.13 -15.41 1.84
N ASP A 299 -24.17 -15.48 2.75
CA ASP A 299 -24.36 -15.22 4.18
C ASP A 299 -24.57 -13.71 4.45
N TYR A 300 -24.12 -12.86 3.52
CA TYR A 300 -24.30 -11.40 3.56
C TYR A 300 -25.72 -10.97 3.19
N THR A 301 -26.28 -11.52 2.11
CA THR A 301 -27.65 -11.21 1.66
C THR A 301 -28.70 -11.53 2.73
N ASN A 302 -28.48 -12.58 3.53
CA ASN A 302 -29.37 -12.92 4.64
C ASN A 302 -29.21 -12.01 5.87
N LYS A 303 -28.02 -11.42 6.08
CA LYS A 303 -27.79 -10.40 7.13
C LYS A 303 -28.30 -9.01 6.73
N GLN A 304 -28.26 -8.65 5.44
CA GLN A 304 -28.76 -7.36 4.96
C GLN A 304 -30.28 -7.15 5.16
N ILE A 305 -31.06 -8.18 5.52
CA ILE A 305 -32.49 -8.04 5.84
C ILE A 305 -32.74 -7.49 7.28
N SER A 306 -31.71 -7.30 8.12
CA SER A 306 -31.89 -6.76 9.49
C SER A 306 -31.49 -5.29 9.70
N PHE A 307 -31.28 -4.51 8.63
CA PHE A 307 -31.11 -3.06 8.77
C PHE A 307 -32.38 -2.34 9.30
N LEU A 308 -33.56 -2.94 9.14
CA LEU A 308 -34.79 -2.45 9.79
C LEU A 308 -34.79 -2.64 11.33
N THR A 309 -33.90 -3.49 11.86
CA THR A 309 -33.81 -3.76 13.30
C THR A 309 -32.87 -2.76 13.99
N LEU A 310 -31.82 -2.30 13.31
CA LEU A 310 -30.89 -1.27 13.81
C LEU A 310 -31.53 0.12 13.88
N ALA A 311 -32.36 0.50 12.89
CA ALA A 311 -33.12 1.75 12.98
C ALA A 311 -34.07 1.77 14.20
N ASN A 312 -34.65 0.62 14.57
CA ASN A 312 -35.51 0.47 15.74
C ASN A 312 -34.76 0.50 17.07
N SER A 313 -33.50 0.02 17.12
CA SER A 313 -32.69 0.11 18.34
C SER A 313 -32.24 1.55 18.61
N TYR A 314 -31.77 2.28 17.58
CA TYR A 314 -31.36 3.68 17.75
C TYR A 314 -32.54 4.60 18.10
N LEU A 315 -33.73 4.41 17.49
CA LEU A 315 -34.94 5.13 17.90
C LEU A 315 -35.36 4.81 19.34
N ARG A 316 -35.19 3.57 19.81
CA ARG A 316 -35.48 3.20 21.21
C ARG A 316 -34.52 3.85 22.20
N TYR A 317 -33.23 3.94 21.89
CA TYR A 317 -32.27 4.64 22.75
C TYR A 317 -32.57 6.14 22.80
N PHE A 318 -32.81 6.77 21.64
CA PHE A 318 -33.09 8.20 21.56
C PHE A 318 -34.40 8.59 22.27
N LEU A 319 -35.45 7.77 22.18
CA LEU A 319 -36.72 8.00 22.90
C LEU A 319 -36.59 7.76 24.41
N LYS A 320 -35.72 6.85 24.85
CA LYS A 320 -35.51 6.56 26.27
C LYS A 320 -34.79 7.71 26.96
N ASP A 321 -33.77 8.26 26.32
CA ASP A 321 -33.02 9.42 26.83
C ASP A 321 -33.91 10.68 26.89
N LEU A 322 -34.77 10.90 25.89
CA LEU A 322 -35.72 12.02 25.90
C LEU A 322 -36.77 11.89 27.02
N ILE A 323 -37.23 10.67 27.32
CA ILE A 323 -38.20 10.42 28.39
C ILE A 323 -37.55 10.57 29.78
N GLU A 324 -36.30 10.13 29.95
CA GLU A 324 -35.57 10.27 31.22
C GLU A 324 -35.25 11.74 31.53
N GLU A 325 -34.84 12.55 30.54
CA GLU A 325 -34.65 13.99 30.72
C GLU A 325 -35.97 14.72 31.07
N THR A 326 -37.08 14.35 30.42
CA THR A 326 -38.39 14.97 30.70
C THR A 326 -38.90 14.63 32.11
N ILE A 327 -38.63 13.42 32.60
CA ILE A 327 -38.99 13.00 33.97
C ILE A 327 -38.10 13.70 35.01
N GLN A 328 -36.82 13.94 34.71
CA GLN A 328 -35.91 14.65 35.62
C GLN A 328 -36.27 16.14 35.77
N ILE A 329 -36.71 16.80 34.69
CA ILE A 329 -37.16 18.19 34.72
C ILE A 329 -38.46 18.34 35.51
N SER A 330 -39.36 17.34 35.46
CA SER A 330 -40.63 17.37 36.22
C SER A 330 -40.49 17.18 37.74
N ARG A 331 -39.34 16.66 38.22
CA ARG A 331 -39.07 16.46 39.66
C ARG A 331 -38.45 17.67 40.37
N PHE A 332 -38.13 18.74 39.63
CA PHE A 332 -37.55 19.97 40.19
C PHE A 332 -38.53 21.15 40.31
N HIS A 333 -39.82 20.94 40.04
CA HIS A 333 -40.88 21.97 40.18
C HIS A 333 -42.10 21.46 40.94
N PHE A 334 -41.90 21.00 42.18
CA PHE A 334 -42.96 20.97 43.21
C PHE A 334 -42.39 21.35 44.57
#